data_AF-A0A6I2L274-F1
#
_entry.id   AF-A0A6I2L274-F1
#
_cell.length_a   1.000
_cell.length_b   1.000
_cell.length_c   1.000
_cell.angle_alpha   90.00
_cell.angle_beta   90.00
_cell.angle_gamma   90.00
#
_symmetry.space_group_name_H-M   'P 1'
#
loop_
_entity.id
_entity.type
_entity.pdbx_description
1 polymer ?
#
loop_
_entity_poly.entity_id
_entity_poly.type
_entity_poly.pdbx_seq_one_letter_code
_entity_poly.pdbx_strand_id
1 'polypeptide(L)'
;MTTLDDPTLRTQLSALNRALRDLHKQLIHLETQYFGAVGSPLEQLQLITNHPQFAWLQKLSGLMAQLDERLEDEQAISVDEAKAFRQALEMLIGPCEEGDQEFRAKYNALLHDGPELVMAHGAVRKVLAGIG
;
A
#
# COMPACT_ATOMS: atom_id res chain seq x y z
N MET A 1 -30.91 -8.20 7.74
CA MET A 1 -30.21 -7.04 8.33
C MET A 1 -29.50 -6.36 7.19
N THR A 2 -30.12 -5.33 6.63
CA THR A 2 -29.66 -4.68 5.39
C THR A 2 -28.51 -3.76 5.75
N THR A 3 -27.27 -4.17 5.44
CA THR A 3 -26.10 -3.29 5.56
C THR A 3 -26.28 -2.17 4.53
N LEU A 4 -26.81 -1.05 4.99
CA LEU A 4 -26.86 0.19 4.22
C LEU A 4 -25.42 0.55 3.88
N ASP A 5 -25.16 0.80 2.59
CA ASP A 5 -23.97 1.51 2.13
C ASP A 5 -23.67 2.66 3.09
N ASP A 6 -22.54 2.59 3.79
CA ASP A 6 -22.00 3.77 4.46
C ASP A 6 -21.12 4.48 3.42
N PRO A 7 -21.60 5.57 2.78
CA PRO A 7 -20.81 6.30 1.77
C PRO A 7 -19.50 6.83 2.34
N THR A 8 -19.37 6.91 3.68
CA THR A 8 -18.13 7.30 4.33
C THR A 8 -17.06 6.20 4.21
N LEU A 9 -17.41 4.91 4.28
CA LEU A 9 -16.45 3.81 4.14
C LEU A 9 -15.83 3.77 2.75
N ARG A 10 -16.65 3.88 1.70
CA ARG A 10 -16.15 3.96 0.32
C ARG A 10 -15.24 5.17 0.11
N THR A 11 -15.58 6.31 0.72
CA THR A 11 -14.75 7.51 0.69
C THR A 11 -13.40 7.29 1.40
N GLN A 12 -13.42 6.65 2.58
CA GLN A 12 -12.21 6.32 3.34
C GLN A 12 -11.31 5.35 2.59
N LEU A 13 -11.87 4.27 2.05
CA LEU A 13 -11.11 3.29 1.25
C LEU A 13 -10.58 3.90 -0.05
N SER A 14 -11.32 4.81 -0.68
CA SER A 14 -10.83 5.59 -1.83
C SER A 14 -9.66 6.50 -1.46
N ALA A 15 -9.72 7.16 -0.30
CA ALA A 15 -8.62 7.97 0.21
C ALA A 15 -7.40 7.12 0.56
N LEU A 16 -7.62 5.93 1.12
CA LEU A 16 -6.58 4.96 1.45
C LEU A 16 -5.86 4.51 0.19
N ASN A 17 -6.61 4.13 -0.84
CA ASN A 17 -6.06 3.72 -2.13
C ASN A 17 -5.18 4.82 -2.75
N ARG A 18 -5.63 6.08 -2.74
CA ARG A 18 -4.80 7.21 -3.21
C ARG A 18 -3.50 7.35 -2.42
N ALA A 19 -3.56 7.30 -1.09
CA ALA A 19 -2.38 7.38 -0.25
C ALA A 19 -1.41 6.21 -0.48
N LEU A 20 -1.93 4.99 -0.70
CA LEU A 20 -1.12 3.81 -1.03
C LEU A 20 -0.43 3.94 -2.38
N ARG A 21 -1.09 4.54 -3.38
CA ARG A 21 -0.46 4.82 -4.69
C ARG A 21 0.74 5.74 -4.55
N ASP A 22 0.64 6.77 -3.71
CA ASP A 22 1.75 7.69 -3.46
C ASP A 22 2.89 7.01 -2.68
N LEU A 23 2.56 6.23 -1.64
CA LEU A 23 3.54 5.42 -0.91
C LEU A 23 4.29 4.45 -1.85
N HIS A 24 3.56 3.70 -2.68
CA HIS A 24 4.13 2.71 -3.60
C HIS A 24 5.06 3.35 -4.63
N LYS A 25 4.71 4.54 -5.14
CA LYS A 25 5.59 5.30 -6.05
C LYS A 25 6.90 5.68 -5.37
N GLN A 26 6.86 6.13 -4.11
CA GLN A 26 8.08 6.47 -3.37
C GLN A 26 8.95 5.25 -3.10
N LEU A 27 8.34 4.11 -2.77
CA LEU A 27 9.07 2.84 -2.62
C LEU A 27 9.79 2.45 -3.90
N ILE A 28 9.09 2.43 -5.04
CA ILE A 28 9.70 2.14 -6.34
C ILE A 28 10.83 3.12 -6.64
N HIS A 29 10.62 4.41 -6.38
CA HIS A 29 11.62 5.44 -6.66
C HIS A 29 12.93 5.20 -5.90
N LEU A 30 12.86 5.01 -4.59
CA LEU A 30 14.03 4.74 -3.74
C LEU A 30 14.69 3.41 -4.12
N GLU A 31 13.90 2.36 -4.35
CA GLU A 31 14.44 1.04 -4.71
C GLU A 31 15.14 1.06 -6.07
N THR A 32 14.64 1.85 -7.01
CA THR A 32 15.28 2.12 -8.31
C THR A 32 16.60 2.89 -8.12
N GLN A 33 16.63 3.90 -7.24
CA GLN A 33 17.86 4.64 -6.93
C GLN A 33 18.94 3.73 -6.34
N TYR A 34 18.56 2.81 -5.44
CA TYR A 34 19.48 1.82 -4.88
C TYR A 34 19.96 0.79 -5.88
N PHE A 35 19.09 0.37 -6.80
CA PHE A 35 19.45 -0.57 -7.86
C PHE A 35 20.41 0.03 -8.89
N GLY A 36 20.33 1.34 -9.11
CA GLY A 36 21.15 2.09 -10.07
C GLY A 36 20.32 2.61 -11.25
N ALA A 37 20.94 3.43 -12.09
CA ALA A 37 20.26 4.09 -13.21
C ALA A 37 19.60 3.05 -14.15
N VAL A 38 18.28 3.00 -14.13
CA VAL A 38 17.48 2.20 -15.05
C VAL A 38 17.20 3.05 -16.28
N GLY A 39 17.38 2.48 -17.47
CA GLY A 39 17.34 3.21 -18.74
C GLY A 39 15.97 3.77 -19.08
N SER A 40 15.28 3.11 -19.99
CA SER A 40 13.96 3.51 -20.49
C SER A 40 12.82 3.19 -19.50
N PRO A 41 11.66 3.86 -19.63
CA PRO A 41 10.47 3.51 -18.83
C PRO A 41 10.03 2.05 -18.96
N LEU A 42 10.27 1.44 -20.12
CA LEU A 42 9.97 0.01 -20.35
C LEU A 42 10.89 -0.89 -19.52
N GLU A 43 12.19 -0.57 -19.45
CA GLU A 43 13.15 -1.31 -18.63
C GLU A 43 12.82 -1.17 -17.14
N GLN A 44 12.41 0.02 -16.70
CA GLN A 44 11.95 0.23 -15.34
C GLN A 44 10.70 -0.62 -15.02
N LEU A 45 9.73 -0.69 -15.94
CA LEU A 45 8.56 -1.55 -15.78
C LEU A 45 8.96 -3.03 -15.71
N GLN A 46 9.85 -3.49 -16.59
CA GLN A 46 10.34 -4.87 -16.59
C GLN A 46 11.09 -5.20 -15.31
N LEU A 47 11.88 -4.27 -14.77
CA LEU A 47 12.59 -4.41 -13.52
C LEU A 47 11.61 -4.59 -12.34
N ILE A 48 10.65 -3.68 -12.20
CA ILE A 48 9.64 -3.72 -11.13
C ILE A 48 8.83 -5.03 -11.20
N THR A 49 8.53 -5.50 -12.41
CA THR A 49 7.66 -6.67 -12.62
C THR A 49 8.40 -8.00 -12.44
N ASN A 50 9.65 -8.10 -12.89
CA ASN A 50 10.32 -9.40 -13.05
C ASN A 50 11.57 -9.58 -12.17
N HIS A 51 12.12 -8.50 -11.59
CA HIS A 51 13.39 -8.59 -10.89
C HIS A 51 13.20 -8.97 -9.40
N PRO A 52 13.97 -9.93 -8.86
CA PRO A 52 13.79 -10.41 -7.48
C PRO A 52 13.98 -9.31 -6.42
N GLN A 53 14.79 -8.27 -6.72
CA GLN A 53 14.93 -7.09 -5.85
C GLN A 53 13.60 -6.40 -5.56
N PHE A 54 12.64 -6.43 -6.48
CA PHE A 54 11.34 -5.76 -6.38
C PHE A 54 10.22 -6.72 -5.96
N ALA A 55 10.49 -8.03 -5.87
CA ALA A 55 9.48 -9.04 -5.59
C ALA A 55 8.75 -8.80 -4.24
N TRP A 56 9.43 -8.22 -3.27
CA TRP A 56 8.84 -7.90 -1.97
C TRP A 56 7.71 -6.85 -2.06
N LEU A 57 7.74 -5.95 -3.05
CA LEU A 57 6.69 -4.94 -3.27
C LEU A 57 5.38 -5.56 -3.77
N GLN A 58 5.43 -6.76 -4.37
CA GLN A 58 4.24 -7.43 -4.90
C GLN A 58 3.17 -7.68 -3.82
N LYS A 59 3.57 -7.90 -2.56
CA LYS A 59 2.63 -8.03 -1.43
C LYS A 59 1.78 -6.79 -1.26
N LEU A 60 2.39 -5.60 -1.34
CA LEU A 60 1.68 -4.32 -1.27
C LEU A 60 0.85 -4.09 -2.54
N SER A 61 1.43 -4.31 -3.73
CA SER A 61 0.73 -4.13 -5.00
C SER A 61 -0.50 -5.03 -5.10
N GLY A 62 -0.44 -6.27 -4.60
CA GLY A 62 -1.56 -7.19 -4.56
C GLY A 62 -2.69 -6.73 -3.64
N LEU A 63 -2.38 -6.15 -2.48
CA LEU A 63 -3.39 -5.53 -1.61
C LEU A 63 -4.03 -4.29 -2.26
N MET A 64 -3.23 -3.47 -2.95
CA MET A 64 -3.73 -2.32 -3.69
C MET A 64 -4.66 -2.74 -4.83
N ALA A 65 -4.31 -3.78 -5.58
CA ALA A 65 -5.16 -4.31 -6.66
C ALA A 65 -6.50 -4.85 -6.14
N GLN A 66 -6.50 -5.60 -5.03
CA GLN A 66 -7.74 -6.05 -4.38
C GLN A 66 -8.60 -4.88 -3.89
N LEU A 67 -7.98 -3.82 -3.37
CA LEU A 67 -8.69 -2.62 -2.95
C LEU A 67 -9.27 -1.85 -4.15
N ASP A 68 -8.51 -1.73 -5.25
CA ASP A 68 -8.97 -1.13 -6.51
C ASP A 68 -10.19 -1.87 -7.06
N GLU A 69 -10.07 -3.19 -7.24
CA GLU A 69 -11.17 -4.05 -7.72
C GLU A 69 -12.40 -3.90 -6.83
N ARG A 70 -12.20 -3.89 -5.50
CA ARG A 70 -13.32 -3.72 -4.58
C ARG A 70 -13.98 -2.34 -4.67
N LEU A 71 -13.20 -1.28 -4.93
CA LEU A 71 -13.72 0.07 -5.12
C LEU A 71 -14.45 0.25 -6.47
N GLU A 72 -14.17 -0.60 -7.47
CA GLU A 72 -14.88 -0.65 -8.74
C GLU A 72 -16.23 -1.40 -8.63
N ASP A 73 -16.34 -2.35 -7.71
CA ASP A 73 -17.61 -3.03 -7.42
C ASP A 73 -18.64 -2.04 -6.82
N GLU A 74 -19.83 -1.98 -7.41
CA GLU A 74 -20.95 -1.13 -6.97
C GLU A 74 -21.60 -1.62 -5.67
N GLN A 75 -21.31 -2.85 -5.25
CA GLN A 75 -21.85 -3.43 -4.01
C GLN A 75 -21.40 -2.69 -2.76
N ALA A 76 -22.27 -2.71 -1.75
CA ALA A 76 -22.05 -2.03 -0.49
C ALA A 76 -20.83 -2.55 0.28
N ILE A 77 -19.96 -1.63 0.70
CA ILE A 77 -18.78 -1.98 1.52
C ILE A 77 -19.25 -2.13 2.96
N SER A 78 -19.07 -3.33 3.51
CA SER A 78 -19.36 -3.59 4.92
C SER A 78 -18.24 -3.06 5.83
N VAL A 79 -18.60 -2.75 7.08
CA VAL A 79 -17.62 -2.34 8.10
C VAL A 79 -16.55 -3.41 8.32
N ASP A 80 -16.93 -4.69 8.32
CA ASP A 80 -16.00 -5.80 8.52
C ASP A 80 -15.00 -5.93 7.37
N GLU A 81 -15.45 -5.71 6.14
CA GLU A 81 -14.59 -5.70 4.95
C GLU A 81 -13.60 -4.53 4.99
N ALA A 82 -14.07 -3.32 5.33
CA ALA A 82 -13.18 -2.17 5.49
C ALA A 82 -12.13 -2.40 6.61
N LYS A 83 -12.54 -3.04 7.71
CA LYS A 83 -11.63 -3.46 8.80
C LYS A 83 -10.63 -4.52 8.35
N ALA A 84 -11.03 -5.45 7.49
CA ALA A 84 -10.13 -6.47 6.93
C ALA A 84 -9.03 -5.83 6.08
N PHE A 85 -9.35 -4.87 5.20
CA PHE A 85 -8.35 -4.11 4.45
C PHE A 85 -7.40 -3.34 5.36
N ARG A 86 -7.94 -2.67 6.39
CA ARG A 86 -7.13 -2.00 7.41
C ARG A 86 -6.16 -2.98 8.08
N GLN A 87 -6.66 -4.12 8.55
CA GLN A 87 -5.85 -5.12 9.25
C GLN A 87 -4.75 -5.70 8.34
N ALA A 88 -5.07 -6.03 7.09
CA ALA A 88 -4.09 -6.53 6.13
C ALA A 88 -2.94 -5.54 5.91
N LEU A 89 -3.24 -4.25 5.81
CA LEU A 89 -2.22 -3.20 5.69
C LEU A 89 -1.44 -3.00 7.00
N GLU A 90 -2.10 -3.05 8.16
CA GLU A 90 -1.42 -2.99 9.46
C GLU A 90 -0.42 -4.15 9.64
N MET A 91 -0.74 -5.35 9.14
CA MET A 91 0.18 -6.49 9.15
C MET A 91 1.42 -6.23 8.27
N LEU A 92 1.27 -5.47 7.19
CA LEU A 92 2.37 -5.19 6.27
C LEU A 92 3.23 -3.99 6.71
N ILE A 93 2.60 -2.85 6.99
CA ILE A 93 3.28 -1.55 7.23
C ILE A 93 3.04 -0.98 8.64
N GLY A 94 2.28 -1.65 9.49
CA GLY A 94 1.99 -1.21 10.85
C GLY A 94 3.06 -1.59 11.88
N PRO A 95 2.91 -1.15 13.14
CA PRO A 95 3.86 -1.44 14.21
C PRO A 95 3.74 -2.86 14.80
N CYS A 96 2.78 -3.68 14.34
CA CYS A 96 2.44 -4.97 14.96
C CYS A 96 3.53 -6.04 14.79
N GLU A 97 4.19 -6.52 15.84
CA GLU A 97 5.33 -7.46 15.75
C GLU A 97 5.08 -8.76 14.96
N GLU A 98 3.83 -9.20 14.83
CA GLU A 98 3.41 -10.41 14.09
C GLU A 98 3.34 -10.21 12.56
N GLY A 99 3.68 -9.02 12.06
CA GLY A 99 3.66 -8.70 10.65
C GLY A 99 4.69 -9.42 9.78
N ASP A 100 4.65 -9.15 8.49
CA ASP A 100 5.57 -9.74 7.51
C ASP A 100 7.00 -9.20 7.72
N GLN A 101 7.83 -9.97 8.42
CA GLN A 101 9.15 -9.52 8.87
C GLN A 101 10.10 -9.22 7.71
N GLU A 102 10.03 -10.00 6.61
CA GLU A 102 10.87 -9.79 5.43
C GLU A 102 10.50 -8.49 4.72
N PHE A 103 9.20 -8.25 4.48
CA PHE A 103 8.73 -6.99 3.92
C PHE A 103 9.16 -5.81 4.79
N ARG A 104 8.96 -5.92 6.11
CA ARG A 104 9.21 -4.84 7.05
C ARG A 104 10.67 -4.49 7.22
N ALA A 105 11.56 -5.47 7.17
CA ALA A 105 13.00 -5.20 7.22
C ALA A 105 13.40 -4.26 6.07
N LYS A 106 12.95 -4.55 4.84
CA LYS A 106 13.19 -3.71 3.66
C LYS A 106 12.47 -2.37 3.75
N TYR A 107 11.19 -2.39 4.11
CA TYR A 107 10.37 -1.18 4.25
C TYR A 107 10.95 -0.19 5.27
N ASN A 108 11.37 -0.67 6.43
CA ASN A 108 11.96 0.15 7.49
C ASN A 108 13.34 0.69 7.10
N ALA A 109 14.14 -0.07 6.36
CA ALA A 109 15.40 0.43 5.82
C ALA A 109 15.17 1.64 4.91
N LEU A 110 14.23 1.53 3.96
CA LEU A 110 13.90 2.64 3.06
C LEU A 110 13.27 3.84 3.76
N LEU A 111 12.45 3.60 4.80
CA LEU A 111 11.88 4.68 5.61
C LEU A 111 12.96 5.51 6.31
N HIS A 112 14.09 4.90 6.68
CA HIS A 112 15.19 5.65 7.27
C HIS A 112 15.83 6.62 6.29
N ASP A 113 15.86 6.25 5.01
CA ASP A 113 16.63 6.95 3.98
C ASP A 113 15.83 8.00 3.19
N GLY A 114 14.49 7.89 3.17
CA GLY A 114 13.62 8.72 2.34
C GLY A 114 12.62 9.56 3.13
N PRO A 115 12.84 10.88 3.34
CA PRO A 115 11.88 11.72 4.06
C PRO A 115 10.51 11.79 3.34
N GLU A 116 10.48 11.78 2.01
CA GLU A 116 9.24 11.71 1.22
C GLU A 116 8.48 10.41 1.48
N LEU A 117 9.20 9.29 1.66
CA LEU A 117 8.58 8.01 1.99
C LEU A 117 7.99 8.02 3.40
N VAL A 118 8.66 8.64 4.38
CA VAL A 118 8.13 8.83 5.74
C VAL A 118 6.84 9.65 5.71
N MET A 119 6.79 10.72 4.92
CA MET A 119 5.60 11.54 4.77
C MET A 119 4.45 10.75 4.13
N ALA A 120 4.74 9.96 3.08
CA ALA A 120 3.74 9.10 2.44
C ALA A 120 3.23 8.00 3.40
N HIS A 121 4.13 7.39 4.19
CA HIS A 121 3.75 6.46 5.25
C HIS A 121 2.80 7.13 6.25
N GLY A 122 3.15 8.31 6.76
CA GLY A 122 2.31 9.08 7.68
C GLY A 122 0.92 9.39 7.12
N ALA A 123 0.83 9.71 5.81
CA ALA A 123 -0.45 9.92 5.14
C ALA A 123 -1.31 8.64 5.12
N VAL A 124 -0.73 7.48 4.84
CA VAL A 124 -1.43 6.19 4.90
C VAL A 124 -1.89 5.89 6.33
N ARG A 125 -1.01 6.05 7.34
CA ARG A 125 -1.34 5.86 8.77
C ARG A 125 -2.53 6.72 9.20
N LYS A 126 -2.55 7.98 8.77
CA LYS A 126 -3.63 8.93 9.08
C LYS A 126 -4.98 8.45 8.52
N VAL A 127 -5.00 7.91 7.31
CA VAL A 127 -6.23 7.40 6.71
C VAL A 127 -6.68 6.10 7.40
N LEU A 128 -5.74 5.18 7.69
CA LEU A 128 -6.03 3.93 8.41
C LEU A 128 -6.66 4.18 9.78
N ALA A 129 -6.23 5.22 10.49
CA ALA A 129 -6.80 5.59 11.78
C ALA A 129 -8.28 6.02 11.71
N GLY A 130 -8.75 6.46 10.54
CA GLY A 130 -10.14 6.83 10.30
C GLY A 130 -11.05 5.66 9.91
N ILE A 131 -10.50 4.51 9.56
CA ILE A 131 -11.28 3.31 9.16
C ILE A 131 -11.60 2.50 10.42
N GLY A 132 -12.86 2.52 10.87
CA GLY A 132 -13.28 1.84 12.11
C GLY A 132 -14.78 1.81 12.32
#